data_AF-A0A8S2RZ95-F1
#
_entry.id   AF-A0A8S2RZ95-F1
#
_cell.length_a   1.000
_cell.length_b   1.000
_cell.length_c   1.000
_cell.angle_alpha   90.00
_cell.angle_beta   90.00
_cell.angle_gamma   90.00
#
_symmetry.space_group_name_H-M   'P 1'
#
loop_
_entity.id
_entity.type
_entity.pdbx_description
1 polymer ?
#
loop_
_entity_poly.entity_id
_entity_poly.type
_entity_poly.pdbx_seq_one_letter_code
_entity_poly.pdbx_strand_id
1 'polypeptide(L)' 'LCLAQISNDLLKGFSYNEIHNRRVALGITCVQCTPVQLELLRRAGAMPSSSRRCGMITRREAERLVNSFLESTKPLNLP' A
#
# COMPACT_ATOMS: atom_id res chain seq x y z
N LEU A 1 -8.54 -1.11 -1.24
CA LEU A 1 -7.59 -0.10 -1.78
C LEU A 1 -6.41 -0.84 -2.40
N CYS A 2 -5.93 -0.44 -3.59
CA CYS A 2 -4.78 -1.11 -4.21
C CYS A 2 -3.48 -0.66 -3.53
N LEU A 3 -2.67 -1.62 -3.09
CA LEU A 3 -1.40 -1.37 -2.40
C LEU A 3 -0.42 -0.57 -3.29
N ALA A 4 -0.43 -0.82 -4.60
CA ALA A 4 0.43 -0.12 -5.54
C ALA A 4 0.11 1.39 -5.62
N GLN A 5 -1.17 1.78 -5.56
CA GLN A 5 -1.55 3.19 -5.52
C GLN A 5 -1.10 3.84 -4.22
N ILE A 6 -1.35 3.19 -3.08
CA ILE A 6 -0.90 3.69 -1.77
C ILE A 6 0.62 3.87 -1.77
N SER A 7 1.35 2.90 -2.33
CA SER A 7 2.80 2.95 -2.46
C SER A 7 3.28 4.13 -3.32
N ASN A 8 2.60 4.40 -4.43
CA ASN A 8 3.01 5.43 -5.39
C ASN A 8 2.59 6.84 -4.98
N ASP A 9 1.45 6.98 -4.29
CA ASP A 9 0.89 8.29 -3.93
C ASP A 9 1.29 8.71 -2.51
N LEU A 10 1.11 7.84 -1.52
CA LEU A 10 1.27 8.18 -0.11
C LEU A 10 2.64 7.79 0.46
N LEU A 11 3.27 6.75 -0.10
CA LEU A 11 4.54 6.19 0.39
C LEU A 11 5.67 6.29 -0.64
N LYS A 12 5.59 7.24 -1.59
CA LYS A 12 6.54 7.40 -2.70
C LYS A 12 8.01 7.54 -2.27
N GLY A 13 8.24 8.02 -1.04
CA GLY A 13 9.57 8.19 -0.45
C GLY A 13 10.18 6.91 0.13
N PHE A 14 9.44 5.81 0.21
CA PHE A 14 9.89 4.54 0.76
C PHE A 14 10.11 3.51 -0.34
N SER A 15 11.15 2.70 -0.21
CA SER A 15 11.38 1.60 -1.12
C SER A 15 10.28 0.54 -1.00
N TYR A 16 10.07 -0.19 -2.09
CA TYR A 16 9.15 -1.33 -2.10
C TYR A 16 9.46 -2.33 -0.97
N ASN A 17 10.74 -2.55 -0.67
CA ASN A 17 11.18 -3.46 0.38
C ASN A 17 10.77 -2.98 1.78
N GLU A 18 10.91 -1.68 2.06
CA GLU A 18 10.46 -1.09 3.33
C GLU A 18 8.95 -1.23 3.50
N ILE A 19 8.17 -0.89 2.45
CA ILE A 19 6.72 -1.01 2.43
C ILE A 19 6.29 -2.47 2.64
N HIS A 20 6.97 -3.40 1.96
CA HIS A 20 6.73 -4.82 2.10
C HIS A 20 6.99 -5.31 3.53
N ASN A 21 8.15 -4.99 4.09
CA ASN A 21 8.55 -5.41 5.43
C ASN A 21 7.60 -4.83 6.49
N ARG A 22 7.23 -3.56 6.36
CA ARG A 22 6.31 -2.89 7.30
C ARG A 22 4.91 -3.51 7.24
N ARG A 23 4.41 -3.81 6.04
CA ARG A 23 3.15 -4.53 5.84
C ARG A 23 3.16 -5.88 6.55
N VAL A 24 4.24 -6.66 6.39
CA VAL A 24 4.41 -7.97 7.03
C VAL A 24 4.45 -7.82 8.56
N ALA A 25 5.23 -6.87 9.08
CA ALA A 25 5.34 -6.60 10.51
C ALA A 25 3.99 -6.19 11.16
N LEU A 26 3.12 -5.50 10.42
CA LEU A 26 1.78 -5.10 10.87
C LEU A 26 0.71 -6.21 10.77
N GLY A 27 1.07 -7.36 10.18
CA GLY A 27 0.15 -8.47 9.93
C GLY A 27 -0.90 -8.17 8.86
N ILE A 28 -0.61 -7.27 7.92
CA ILE A 28 -1.56 -6.85 6.87
C ILE A 28 -1.57 -7.88 5.74
N THR A 29 -2.74 -8.45 5.48
CA THR A 29 -2.90 -9.48 4.44
C THR A 29 -3.43 -8.84 3.17
N CYS A 30 -2.77 -9.11 2.05
CA CYS A 30 -3.24 -8.62 0.75
C CYS A 30 -4.17 -9.63 0.11
N VAL A 31 -5.35 -9.18 -0.30
CA VAL A 31 -6.26 -9.93 -1.16
C VAL A 31 -5.90 -9.63 -2.61
N GLN A 32 -5.67 -10.66 -3.41
CA GLN A 32 -5.39 -10.45 -4.84
C GLN A 32 -6.65 -9.92 -5.55
N CYS A 33 -6.49 -8.88 -6.39
CA CYS A 33 -7.58 -8.44 -7.27
C CYS A 33 -8.07 -9.59 -8.14
N THR A 34 -9.38 -9.66 -8.33
CA THR A 34 -9.93 -10.47 -9.43
C THR A 34 -9.49 -9.88 -10.77
N PRO A 35 -9.45 -10.67 -11.86
CA PRO A 35 -9.08 -10.16 -13.18
C PRO A 35 -9.92 -8.93 -13.61
N VAL A 36 -11.23 -8.96 -13.31
CA VAL A 36 -12.14 -7.85 -13.59
C VAL A 36 -11.79 -6.60 -12.79
N GLN A 37 -11.49 -6.74 -11.49
CA GLN A 37 -11.06 -5.60 -10.67
C GLN A 37 -9.74 -5.01 -11.16
N LEU A 38 -8.78 -5.87 -11.54
CA LEU A 38 -7.51 -5.43 -12.10
C LEU A 38 -7.71 -4.67 -13.42
N GLU A 39 -8.60 -5.13 -14.27
CA GLU A 39 -8.93 -4.46 -15.53
C GLU A 39 -9.59 -3.09 -15.30
N LEU A 40 -10.54 -3.01 -14.36
CA LEU A 40 -11.16 -1.73 -13.96
C LEU A 40 -10.11 -0.74 -13.45
N LEU A 41 -9.18 -1.18 -12.60
CA LEU A 41 -8.09 -0.34 -12.11
C LEU A 41 -7.17 0.13 -13.24
N ARG A 42 -6.84 -0.73 -14.21
CA ARG A 42 -6.04 -0.33 -15.38
C ARG A 42 -6.77 0.71 -16.23
N ARG A 43 -8.07 0.50 -16.51
CA ARG A 43 -8.90 1.43 -17.28
C ARG A 43 -9.05 2.79 -16.59
N ALA A 44 -9.09 2.80 -15.26
CA ALA A 44 -9.14 4.02 -14.46
C ALA A 44 -7.77 4.72 -14.33
N GLY A 45 -6.69 4.20 -14.92
CA GLY A 45 -5.34 4.75 -14.78
C GLY A 45 -4.70 4.51 -13.41
N ALA A 46 -5.36 3.75 -12.53
CA ALA A 46 -4.91 3.40 -11.20
C ALA A 46 -3.76 2.36 -11.18
N MET A 47 -3.60 1.60 -12.26
CA MET A 47 -2.59 0.57 -12.43
C MET A 47 -2.02 0.58 -13.86
N PRO A 48 -0.72 0.30 -14.05
CA PRO A 48 -0.15 0.12 -15.39
C PRO A 48 -0.82 -1.00 -16.18
N SER A 49 -0.98 -0.82 -17.50
CA SER A 49 -1.54 -1.81 -18.41
C SER A 49 -0.76 -3.14 -18.40
N SER A 50 0.55 -3.09 -18.12
CA SER A 50 1.45 -4.25 -18.00
C SER A 50 1.34 -4.98 -16.65
N SER A 51 0.67 -4.42 -15.64
CA SER A 51 0.67 -4.98 -14.29
C SER A 51 -0.18 -6.24 -14.19
N ARG A 52 0.44 -7.41 -14.07
CA ARG A 52 -0.26 -8.72 -14.02
C ARG A 52 -0.96 -9.04 -12.69
N ARG A 53 -0.67 -8.30 -11.61
CA ARG A 53 -1.26 -8.50 -10.28
C ARG A 53 -1.36 -7.15 -9.54
N CYS A 54 -2.43 -6.95 -8.77
CA CYS A 54 -2.50 -5.94 -7.71
C CYS A 54 -2.96 -6.64 -6.42
N GLY A 55 -2.30 -6.31 -5.30
CA GLY A 55 -2.77 -6.66 -3.97
C GLY A 55 -3.67 -5.55 -3.42
N MET A 56 -4.85 -5.91 -2.94
CA MET A 56 -5.76 -5.02 -2.24
C MET A 56 -5.66 -5.22 -0.74
N ILE A 57 -5.80 -4.12 -0.01
CA ILE A 57 -5.94 -4.10 1.44
C ILE A 57 -7.19 -3.31 1.82
N THR A 58 -7.73 -3.58 3.01
CA THR A 58 -8.86 -2.83 3.56
C THR A 58 -8.46 -1.39 3.89
N ARG A 59 -9.45 -0.50 4.07
CA ARG A 59 -9.19 0.88 4.48
C ARG A 59 -8.42 0.97 5.80
N ARG A 60 -8.83 0.17 6.78
CA ARG A 60 -8.17 0.10 8.09
C ARG A 60 -6.72 -0.34 7.98
N GLU A 61 -6.42 -1.32 7.12
CA GLU A 61 -5.04 -1.76 6.89
C GLU A 61 -4.21 -0.68 6.17
N ALA A 62 -4.79 0.02 5.20
CA ALA A 62 -4.11 1.13 4.53
C ALA A 62 -3.77 2.26 5.52
N GLU A 63 -4.72 2.65 6.37
CA GLU A 63 -4.51 3.66 7.41
C GLU A 63 -3.40 3.22 8.37
N ARG A 64 -3.42 1.97 8.86
CA ARG A 64 -2.35 1.42 9.72
C ARG A 64 -0.99 1.42 9.04
N LEU A 65 -0.92 1.01 7.77
CA LEU A 65 0.33 0.97 7.01
C LEU A 65 0.91 2.38 6.86
N VAL A 66 0.10 3.33 6.39
CA VAL A 66 0.53 4.72 6.15
C VAL A 66 0.92 5.39 7.45
N ASN A 67 0.11 5.29 8.50
CA ASN A 67 0.43 5.84 9.82
C ASN A 67 1.75 5.29 10.35
N SER A 68 2.04 4.01 10.13
CA SER A 68 3.30 3.44 10.62
C SER A 68 4.57 4.04 9.98
N PHE A 69 4.46 4.62 8.77
CA PHE A 69 5.54 5.34 8.10
C PHE A 69 5.59 6.82 8.51
N LEU A 70 4.42 7.44 8.72
CA LEU A 70 4.29 8.85 9.13
C LEU A 70 4.53 9.07 10.64
N GLU A 71 4.30 8.07 11.49
CA GLU A 71 4.53 8.16 12.93
C GLU A 71 6.00 7.93 13.29
N SER A 72 6.77 7.23 12.45
CA SER A 72 8.24 7.14 12.62
C SER A 72 8.96 8.46 12.35
N THR A 73 8.29 9.48 11.79
CA THR A 73 8.85 10.82 11.58
C THR A 73 8.53 11.83 12.69
N LYS A 74 7.80 11.42 13.74
CA LYS A 74 7.74 12.24 14.97
C LYS A 74 8.91 11.86 15.87
N PRO A 75 9.81 12.80 16.24
CA PRO A 75 10.72 12.54 17.33
C PRO A 75 9.87 12.25 18.57
N LEU A 76 10.09 11.08 19.16
CA LEU A 76 9.61 10.78 20.50
C LEU A 76 10.23 11.83 21.42
N ASN A 77 9.47 12.86 21.76
CA ASN A 77 9.74 13.66 22.95
C ASN A 77 9.44 12.73 24.13
N LEU A 78 10.46 11.99 24.53
CA LEU A 78 10.49 11.30 25.82
C LEU A 78 10.50 12.40 26.91
N PRO A 79 9.58 12.36 27.89
CA PRO A 79 9.70 13.16 29.11
C PRO A 79 10.85 12.67 29.99
#